data_AF-A0AAN1JFY4-F1
#
_entry.id   AF-A0AAN1JFY4-F1
#
_cell.length_a   1.000
_cell.length_b   1.000
_cell.length_c   1.000
_cell.angle_alpha   90.00
_cell.angle_beta   90.00
_cell.angle_gamma   90.00
#
_symmetry.space_group_name_H-M   'P 1'
#
loop_
_entity.id
_entity.type
_entity.pdbx_description
1 polymer ?
#
loop_
_entity_poly.entity_id
_entity_poly.type
_entity_poly.pdbx_seq_one_letter_code
_entity_poly.pdbx_strand_id
1 'polypeptide(L)'
;MAVFFVVHAISLGIWRLFVDAKLAVWKYSPQPFGMYLFWGILVLVFIGFNFGMAGFSTFKQPARGCIATVVTVGLAFLLPGVLVYGYGALDPTFTSVGGVGYGAAGLIVLIGFYGFGILATGMSGWPWSDSGLRPVAGSVAQLACGCCLTGLGYFLLIYPNLTTASEPHAPLLELPVAIGWFYSVIVAWLTTFLIFDNWPWSMLKRKSHTALAALVGNFLLGTALYAGHLALLKWVLIPSNAVEKLGTTLRIWPAQLGVWIAFWLIFWVNVAGNWPNRFGISTNRVIRASICWGLGLISFEVYTRWFAVSVLHEAEIVPGFGGDPLTWVDLLNYVMLIYAVYFEFYGLSKKKSAN
;
A
#
# COMPACT_ATOMS: atom_id res chain seq x y z
N MET A 1 -7.52 14.99 13.58
CA MET A 1 -7.49 14.55 14.99
C MET A 1 -8.49 13.43 15.24
N ALA A 2 -9.81 13.66 15.27
CA ALA A 2 -10.79 12.59 15.55
C ALA A 2 -10.66 11.36 14.63
N VAL A 3 -10.50 11.56 13.32
CA VAL A 3 -10.28 10.48 12.34
C VAL A 3 -9.07 9.61 12.70
N PHE A 4 -7.96 10.24 13.09
CA PHE A 4 -6.72 9.52 13.44
C PHE A 4 -6.96 8.57 14.61
N PHE A 5 -7.65 9.04 15.65
CA PHE A 5 -8.01 8.22 16.82
C PHE A 5 -8.97 7.09 16.47
N VAL A 6 -9.99 7.35 15.66
CA VAL A 6 -10.94 6.31 15.21
C VAL A 6 -10.22 5.21 14.45
N VAL A 7 -9.34 5.58 13.50
CA VAL A 7 -8.56 4.62 12.71
C VAL A 7 -7.66 3.78 13.61
N HIS A 8 -6.95 4.40 14.55
CA HIS A 8 -6.05 3.66 15.45
C HIS A 8 -6.81 2.75 16.42
N ALA A 9 -7.93 3.21 16.98
CA ALA A 9 -8.74 2.42 17.91
C ALA A 9 -9.33 1.19 17.24
N ILE A 10 -9.92 1.34 16.05
CA ILE A 10 -10.47 0.23 15.28
C ILE A 10 -9.35 -0.73 14.86
N SER A 11 -8.23 -0.20 14.36
CA SER A 11 -7.09 -1.03 13.93
C SER A 11 -6.50 -1.81 15.10
N LEU A 12 -6.36 -1.19 16.28
CA LEU A 12 -5.92 -1.89 17.49
C LEU A 12 -6.93 -2.97 17.91
N GLY A 13 -8.24 -2.70 17.82
CA GLY A 13 -9.27 -3.70 18.08
C GLY A 13 -9.15 -4.92 17.15
N ILE A 14 -8.97 -4.68 15.85
CA ILE A 14 -8.75 -5.75 14.86
C ILE A 14 -7.44 -6.49 15.17
N TRP A 15 -6.36 -5.78 15.48
CA TRP A 15 -5.08 -6.38 15.84
C TRP A 15 -5.19 -7.30 17.05
N ARG A 16 -5.83 -6.83 18.12
CA ARG A 16 -6.06 -7.61 19.36
C ARG A 16 -6.99 -8.80 19.15
N LEU A 17 -7.80 -8.81 18.10
CA LEU A 17 -8.69 -9.93 17.80
C LEU A 17 -7.96 -11.01 16.98
N PHE A 18 -7.14 -10.59 16.02
CA PHE A 18 -6.60 -11.48 14.99
C PHE A 18 -5.09 -11.71 15.02
N VAL A 19 -4.28 -10.69 15.39
CA VAL A 19 -2.84 -10.66 15.07
C VAL A 19 -1.95 -10.67 16.29
N ASP A 20 -2.34 -10.00 17.36
CA ASP A 20 -1.53 -9.82 18.57
C ASP A 20 -0.96 -11.13 19.14
N ALA A 21 0.36 -11.21 19.27
CA ALA A 21 1.01 -12.45 19.69
C ALA A 21 0.64 -12.89 21.13
N LYS A 22 0.25 -11.94 21.99
CA LYS A 22 -0.10 -12.24 23.39
C LYS A 22 -1.61 -12.27 23.62
N LEU A 23 -2.35 -11.38 22.97
CA LEU A 23 -3.76 -11.13 23.27
C LEU A 23 -4.73 -11.63 22.20
N ALA A 24 -4.25 -12.05 21.01
CA ALA A 24 -5.16 -12.45 19.94
C ALA A 24 -6.01 -13.66 20.31
N VAL A 25 -7.30 -13.53 20.05
CA VAL A 25 -8.28 -14.61 20.20
C VAL A 25 -8.07 -15.66 19.11
N TRP A 26 -7.85 -15.22 17.87
CA TRP A 26 -7.81 -16.12 16.70
C TRP A 26 -6.41 -16.42 16.15
N LYS A 27 -5.37 -15.68 16.57
CA LYS A 27 -3.95 -15.96 16.30
C LYS A 27 -3.60 -16.27 14.83
N TYR A 28 -4.02 -15.42 13.89
CA TYR A 28 -3.74 -15.55 12.45
C TYR A 28 -2.49 -14.77 11.99
N SER A 29 -1.57 -14.49 12.93
CA SER A 29 -0.36 -13.73 12.66
C SER A 29 0.81 -14.61 12.22
N PRO A 30 1.67 -14.14 11.29
CA PRO A 30 1.46 -12.98 10.40
C PRO A 30 0.54 -13.34 9.21
N GLN A 31 0.44 -14.63 8.91
CA GLN A 31 -0.42 -15.18 7.87
C GLN A 31 -1.43 -16.16 8.49
N PRO A 32 -2.66 -16.24 7.95
CA PRO A 32 -3.14 -15.66 6.69
C PRO A 32 -3.64 -14.20 6.79
N PHE A 33 -3.54 -13.55 7.95
CA PHE A 33 -4.07 -12.20 8.14
C PHE A 33 -3.51 -11.18 7.13
N GLY A 34 -2.18 -11.14 6.96
CA GLY A 34 -1.52 -10.21 6.04
C GLY A 34 -2.00 -10.35 4.60
N MET A 35 -2.15 -11.58 4.11
CA MET A 35 -2.67 -11.83 2.76
C MET A 35 -4.08 -11.23 2.59
N TYR A 36 -5.02 -11.51 3.49
CA TYR A 36 -6.38 -10.99 3.39
C TYR A 36 -6.44 -9.47 3.53
N LEU A 37 -5.61 -8.90 4.41
CA LEU A 37 -5.48 -7.46 4.57
C LEU A 37 -5.02 -6.79 3.26
N PHE A 38 -3.95 -7.30 2.64
CA PHE A 38 -3.45 -6.75 1.39
C PHE A 38 -4.50 -6.83 0.28
N TRP A 39 -5.13 -7.99 0.11
CA TRP A 39 -6.20 -8.14 -0.87
C TRP A 39 -7.40 -7.23 -0.58
N GLY A 40 -7.72 -6.99 0.70
CA GLY A 40 -8.72 -5.99 1.10
C GLY A 40 -8.39 -4.59 0.63
N ILE A 41 -7.14 -4.15 0.79
CA ILE A 41 -6.67 -2.86 0.29
C ILE A 41 -6.75 -2.82 -1.24
N LEU A 42 -6.35 -3.89 -1.92
CA LEU A 42 -6.40 -3.95 -3.38
C LEU A 42 -7.83 -3.88 -3.93
N VAL A 43 -8.76 -4.61 -3.33
CA VAL A 43 -10.19 -4.53 -3.68
C VAL A 43 -10.73 -3.14 -3.40
N LEU A 44 -10.28 -2.50 -2.32
CA LEU A 44 -10.63 -1.11 -2.05
C LEU A 44 -10.14 -0.18 -3.16
N VAL A 45 -8.91 -0.39 -3.67
CA VAL A 45 -8.40 0.34 -4.84
C VAL A 45 -9.34 0.16 -6.04
N PHE A 46 -9.79 -1.07 -6.31
CA PHE A 46 -10.71 -1.33 -7.42
C PHE A 46 -12.03 -0.58 -7.28
N ILE A 47 -12.70 -0.75 -6.13
CA ILE A 47 -14.04 -0.19 -5.91
C ILE A 47 -13.98 1.33 -5.76
N GLY A 48 -13.07 1.82 -4.92
CA GLY A 48 -12.98 3.23 -4.54
C GLY A 48 -12.34 4.10 -5.60
N PHE A 49 -11.28 3.63 -6.25
CA PHE A 49 -10.43 4.47 -7.11
C PHE A 49 -10.58 4.13 -8.60
N ASN A 50 -10.55 2.86 -9.01
CA ASN A 50 -10.74 2.51 -10.43
C ASN A 50 -12.19 2.65 -10.90
N PHE A 51 -13.16 2.22 -10.08
CA PHE A 51 -14.58 2.34 -10.37
C PHE A 51 -15.24 3.59 -9.78
N GLY A 52 -14.55 4.35 -8.91
CA GLY A 52 -15.10 5.58 -8.34
C GLY A 52 -16.41 5.37 -7.57
N MET A 53 -16.54 4.25 -6.87
CA MET A 53 -17.77 3.85 -6.15
C MET A 53 -19.00 3.65 -7.06
N ALA A 54 -18.80 3.39 -8.35
CA ALA A 54 -19.89 3.07 -9.27
C ALA A 54 -20.72 1.88 -8.76
N GLY A 55 -22.05 2.02 -8.81
CA GLY A 55 -22.99 1.04 -8.27
C GLY A 55 -23.32 1.20 -6.78
N PHE A 56 -22.49 1.92 -6.01
CA PHE A 56 -22.75 2.21 -4.60
C PHE A 56 -23.29 3.63 -4.38
N SER A 57 -23.13 4.52 -5.35
CA SER A 57 -23.54 5.94 -5.27
C SER A 57 -25.05 6.16 -5.11
N THR A 58 -25.87 5.15 -5.40
CA THR A 58 -27.33 5.18 -5.21
C THR A 58 -27.75 5.07 -3.75
N PHE A 59 -26.90 4.55 -2.87
CA PHE A 59 -27.20 4.38 -1.45
C PHE A 59 -26.80 5.62 -0.64
N LYS A 60 -27.59 5.93 0.40
CA LYS A 60 -27.26 6.97 1.39
C LYS A 60 -26.35 6.42 2.47
N GLN A 61 -25.61 7.28 3.17
CA GLN A 61 -24.87 6.87 4.36
C GLN A 61 -25.82 6.54 5.52
N PRO A 62 -25.49 5.56 6.37
CA PRO A 62 -24.28 4.74 6.37
C PRO A 62 -24.34 3.50 5.46
N ALA A 63 -25.50 3.22 4.84
CA ALA A 63 -25.72 2.00 4.06
C ALA A 63 -24.72 1.86 2.90
N ARG A 64 -24.39 2.95 2.20
CA ARG A 64 -23.35 2.96 1.17
C ARG A 64 -22.03 2.42 1.68
N GLY A 65 -21.57 2.93 2.83
CA GLY A 65 -20.32 2.50 3.46
C GLY A 65 -20.37 1.03 3.86
N CYS A 66 -21.44 0.60 4.53
CA CYS A 66 -21.62 -0.79 4.95
C CYS A 66 -21.62 -1.77 3.77
N ILE A 67 -22.38 -1.50 2.72
CA ILE A 67 -22.49 -2.39 1.56
C ILE A 67 -21.12 -2.48 0.85
N ALA A 68 -20.44 -1.35 0.64
CA ALA A 68 -19.11 -1.34 0.04
C ALA A 68 -18.11 -2.14 0.90
N THR A 69 -18.10 -1.95 2.22
CA THR A 69 -17.24 -2.72 3.13
C THR A 69 -17.52 -4.22 3.07
N VAL A 70 -18.79 -4.65 3.07
CA VAL A 70 -19.16 -6.07 2.99
C VAL A 70 -18.68 -6.68 1.69
N VAL A 71 -18.88 -5.99 0.56
CA VAL A 71 -18.38 -6.44 -0.74
C VAL A 71 -16.86 -6.52 -0.75
N THR A 72 -16.17 -5.51 -0.20
CA THR A 72 -14.70 -5.50 -0.12
C THR A 72 -14.19 -6.66 0.71
N VAL A 73 -14.76 -6.92 1.88
CA VAL A 73 -14.38 -8.05 2.72
C VAL A 73 -14.67 -9.37 1.99
N GLY A 74 -15.86 -9.55 1.41
CA GLY A 74 -16.21 -10.77 0.68
C GLY A 74 -15.24 -11.08 -0.46
N LEU A 75 -14.88 -10.08 -1.27
CA LEU A 75 -13.91 -10.23 -2.35
C LEU A 75 -12.47 -10.41 -1.83
N ALA A 76 -12.11 -9.75 -0.73
CA ALA A 76 -10.80 -9.90 -0.10
C ALA A 76 -10.56 -11.32 0.40
N PHE A 77 -11.59 -12.06 0.79
CA PHE A 77 -11.49 -13.48 1.10
C PHE A 77 -11.56 -14.36 -0.16
N LEU A 78 -12.48 -14.06 -1.07
CA LEU A 78 -12.74 -14.87 -2.26
C LEU A 78 -11.53 -14.93 -3.20
N LEU A 79 -10.95 -13.77 -3.56
CA LEU A 79 -9.88 -13.70 -4.57
C LEU A 79 -8.60 -14.45 -4.16
N PRO A 80 -7.97 -14.17 -3.01
CA PRO A 80 -6.85 -14.98 -2.56
C PRO A 80 -7.26 -16.40 -2.19
N GLY A 81 -8.49 -16.64 -1.75
CA GLY A 81 -9.01 -18.00 -1.51
C GLY A 81 -9.00 -18.86 -2.77
N VAL A 82 -9.41 -18.30 -3.92
CA VAL A 82 -9.34 -18.99 -5.22
C VAL A 82 -7.89 -19.29 -5.61
N LEU A 83 -6.95 -18.39 -5.35
CA LEU A 83 -5.53 -18.64 -5.61
C LEU A 83 -4.99 -19.75 -4.72
N VAL A 84 -5.23 -19.66 -3.41
CA VAL A 84 -4.58 -20.53 -2.44
C VAL A 84 -5.20 -21.93 -2.39
N TYR A 85 -6.54 -22.01 -2.39
CA TYR A 85 -7.26 -23.28 -2.29
C TYR A 85 -7.66 -23.86 -3.64
N GLY A 86 -7.77 -23.03 -4.68
CA GLY A 86 -8.07 -23.47 -6.04
C GLY A 86 -6.79 -23.69 -6.85
N TYR A 87 -6.10 -22.60 -7.19
CA TYR A 87 -4.90 -22.65 -8.03
C TYR A 87 -3.71 -23.35 -7.34
N GLY A 88 -3.65 -23.34 -6.00
CA GLY A 88 -2.67 -24.09 -5.22
C GLY A 88 -2.69 -25.60 -5.42
N ALA A 89 -3.78 -26.16 -6.00
CA ALA A 89 -3.82 -27.56 -6.42
C ALA A 89 -3.05 -27.83 -7.73
N LEU A 90 -2.82 -26.79 -8.54
CA LEU A 90 -2.09 -26.85 -9.81
C LEU A 90 -0.63 -26.41 -9.64
N ASP A 91 -0.40 -25.41 -8.79
CA ASP A 91 0.92 -24.85 -8.53
C ASP A 91 1.22 -24.85 -7.01
N PRO A 92 2.17 -25.70 -6.54
CA PRO A 92 2.54 -25.78 -5.13
C PRO A 92 2.99 -24.46 -4.52
N THR A 93 3.45 -23.47 -5.31
CA THR A 93 3.81 -22.14 -4.79
C THR A 93 2.62 -21.43 -4.13
N PHE A 94 1.40 -21.74 -4.57
CA PHE A 94 0.17 -21.16 -4.03
C PHE A 94 -0.51 -22.04 -2.99
N THR A 95 0.06 -23.17 -2.58
CA THR A 95 -0.62 -24.09 -1.66
C THR A 95 -0.86 -23.49 -0.27
N SER A 96 -2.03 -23.77 0.32
CA SER A 96 -2.29 -23.49 1.74
C SER A 96 -1.49 -24.39 2.68
N VAL A 97 -1.00 -25.54 2.19
CA VAL A 97 -0.28 -26.53 3.01
C VAL A 97 1.05 -25.94 3.45
N GLY A 98 1.28 -25.85 4.76
CA GLY A 98 2.47 -25.19 5.32
C GLY A 98 2.47 -23.66 5.17
N GLY A 99 1.40 -23.04 4.65
CA GLY A 99 1.18 -21.60 4.64
C GLY A 99 2.00 -20.80 3.62
N VAL A 100 2.77 -21.45 2.75
CA VAL A 100 3.64 -20.79 1.76
C VAL A 100 2.83 -19.99 0.73
N GLY A 101 1.67 -20.52 0.32
CA GLY A 101 0.77 -19.87 -0.65
C GLY A 101 0.20 -18.54 -0.19
N TYR A 102 0.10 -18.30 1.12
CA TYR A 102 -0.37 -17.01 1.64
C TYR A 102 0.59 -15.87 1.31
N GLY A 103 1.90 -16.13 1.40
CA GLY A 103 2.94 -15.18 1.01
C GLY A 103 2.93 -14.93 -0.50
N ALA A 104 2.86 -15.99 -1.30
CA ALA A 104 2.82 -15.90 -2.76
C ALA A 104 1.63 -15.09 -3.26
N ALA A 105 0.43 -15.36 -2.74
CA ALA A 105 -0.78 -14.62 -3.08
C ALA A 105 -0.77 -13.18 -2.54
N GLY A 106 -0.20 -12.96 -1.34
CA GLY A 106 -0.06 -11.61 -0.77
C GLY A 106 0.85 -10.70 -1.60
N LEU A 107 1.96 -11.24 -2.11
CA LEU A 107 2.94 -10.44 -2.87
C LEU A 107 2.46 -10.01 -4.26
N ILE A 108 1.41 -10.63 -4.80
CA ILE A 108 0.72 -10.12 -6.00
C ILE A 108 0.22 -8.69 -5.75
N VAL A 109 -0.29 -8.43 -4.54
CA VAL A 109 -0.87 -7.13 -4.19
C VAL A 109 0.16 -6.01 -4.20
N LEU A 110 1.41 -6.28 -3.82
CA LEU A 110 2.47 -5.28 -3.85
C LEU A 110 2.62 -4.70 -5.27
N ILE A 111 2.72 -5.58 -6.27
CA ILE A 111 2.81 -5.17 -7.68
C ILE A 111 1.48 -4.55 -8.14
N GLY A 112 0.36 -5.15 -7.71
CA GLY A 112 -0.99 -4.68 -8.01
C GLY A 112 -1.21 -3.24 -7.59
N PHE A 113 -0.81 -2.87 -6.37
CA PHE A 113 -1.05 -1.56 -5.83
C PHE A 113 -0.51 -0.44 -6.73
N TYR A 114 0.71 -0.63 -7.26
CA TYR A 114 1.24 0.27 -8.28
C TYR A 114 0.50 0.13 -9.61
N GLY A 115 0.35 -1.09 -10.14
CA GLY A 115 -0.22 -1.34 -11.47
C GLY A 115 -1.62 -0.77 -11.64
N PHE A 116 -2.51 -0.95 -10.66
CA PHE A 116 -3.86 -0.41 -10.67
C PHE A 116 -3.93 1.06 -10.24
N GLY A 117 -3.09 1.44 -9.28
CA GLY A 117 -3.05 2.79 -8.72
C GLY A 117 -2.54 3.82 -9.71
N ILE A 118 -1.40 3.58 -10.35
CA ILE A 118 -0.79 4.52 -11.31
C ILE A 118 -1.71 4.82 -12.49
N LEU A 119 -2.44 3.81 -12.98
CA LEU A 119 -3.37 3.93 -14.10
C LEU A 119 -4.52 4.89 -13.76
N ALA A 120 -5.13 4.73 -12.58
CA ALA A 120 -6.22 5.59 -12.14
C ALA A 120 -5.74 7.01 -11.76
N THR A 121 -4.49 7.16 -11.33
CA THR A 121 -3.97 8.41 -10.74
C THR A 121 -2.98 9.14 -11.66
N GLY A 122 -1.70 8.79 -11.62
CA GLY A 122 -0.61 9.47 -12.32
C GLY A 122 -0.78 9.47 -13.85
N MET A 123 -1.46 8.45 -14.40
CA MET A 123 -1.84 8.38 -15.82
C MET A 123 -3.23 8.95 -16.10
N SER A 124 -4.02 9.26 -15.07
CA SER A 124 -5.36 9.85 -15.17
C SER A 124 -6.28 9.08 -16.14
N GLY A 125 -6.23 7.75 -16.06
CA GLY A 125 -7.02 6.82 -16.88
C GLY A 125 -6.65 6.79 -18.37
N TRP A 126 -5.55 7.42 -18.79
CA TRP A 126 -5.07 7.33 -20.18
C TRP A 126 -4.59 5.89 -20.47
N PRO A 127 -4.83 5.34 -21.69
CA PRO A 127 -5.45 5.98 -22.86
C PRO A 127 -6.98 5.94 -22.89
N TRP A 128 -7.63 5.21 -21.98
CA TRP A 128 -9.07 4.96 -22.06
C TRP A 128 -9.91 6.20 -21.80
N SER A 129 -9.43 7.14 -20.99
CA SER A 129 -10.12 8.40 -20.77
C SER A 129 -10.26 9.26 -22.04
N ASP A 130 -9.45 9.00 -23.08
CA ASP A 130 -9.51 9.70 -24.38
C ASP A 130 -10.14 8.85 -25.50
N SER A 131 -10.53 7.60 -25.20
CA SER A 131 -11.00 6.63 -26.19
C SER A 131 -12.49 6.73 -26.54
N GLY A 132 -13.24 7.63 -25.88
CA GLY A 132 -14.70 7.73 -26.02
C GLY A 132 -15.48 6.59 -25.36
N LEU A 133 -14.81 5.67 -24.65
CA LEU A 133 -15.46 4.62 -23.88
C LEU A 133 -16.36 5.22 -22.78
N ARG A 134 -17.47 4.53 -22.51
CA ARG A 134 -18.30 4.84 -21.34
C ARG A 134 -17.46 4.70 -20.06
N PRO A 135 -17.72 5.48 -19.01
CA PRO A 135 -16.88 5.49 -17.80
C PRO A 135 -16.60 4.10 -17.22
N VAL A 136 -17.63 3.25 -17.06
CA VAL A 136 -17.48 1.87 -16.55
C VAL A 136 -16.63 1.00 -17.49
N ALA A 137 -16.81 1.12 -18.80
CA ALA A 137 -16.01 0.38 -19.77
C ALA A 137 -14.53 0.83 -19.74
N GLY A 138 -14.29 2.14 -19.55
CA GLY A 138 -12.95 2.67 -19.32
C GLY A 138 -12.32 2.15 -18.03
N SER A 139 -13.07 2.02 -16.94
CA SER A 139 -12.59 1.42 -15.68
C SER A 139 -12.26 -0.07 -15.84
N VAL A 140 -13.07 -0.84 -16.57
CA VAL A 140 -12.78 -2.25 -16.87
C VAL A 140 -11.50 -2.38 -17.69
N ALA A 141 -11.30 -1.51 -18.68
CA ALA A 141 -10.09 -1.52 -19.49
C ALA A 141 -8.83 -1.12 -18.67
N GLN A 142 -8.96 -0.16 -17.76
CA GLN A 142 -7.91 0.16 -16.77
C GLN A 142 -7.57 -1.05 -15.90
N LEU A 143 -8.57 -1.77 -15.38
CA LEU A 143 -8.34 -2.97 -14.59
C LEU A 143 -7.65 -4.06 -15.41
N ALA A 144 -8.09 -4.33 -16.64
CA ALA A 144 -7.45 -5.33 -17.48
C ALA A 144 -5.96 -5.02 -17.71
N CYS A 145 -5.62 -3.76 -17.99
CA CYS A 145 -4.22 -3.35 -18.10
C CYS A 145 -3.47 -3.43 -16.78
N GLY A 146 -4.10 -3.05 -15.67
CA GLY A 146 -3.55 -3.21 -14.33
C GLY A 146 -3.23 -4.66 -14.02
N CYS A 147 -4.10 -5.61 -14.39
CA CYS A 147 -3.84 -7.05 -14.29
C CYS A 147 -2.63 -7.46 -15.13
N CYS A 148 -2.49 -6.98 -16.36
CA CYS A 148 -1.33 -7.27 -17.21
C CYS A 148 -0.03 -6.75 -16.60
N LEU A 149 -0.01 -5.50 -16.11
CA LEU A 149 1.17 -4.91 -15.45
C LEU A 149 1.51 -5.66 -14.15
N THR A 150 0.49 -6.05 -13.39
CA THR A 150 0.64 -6.82 -12.15
C THR A 150 1.22 -8.20 -12.43
N GLY A 151 0.66 -8.91 -13.40
CA GLY A 151 1.15 -10.21 -13.84
C GLY A 151 2.59 -10.12 -14.32
N LEU A 152 2.91 -9.16 -15.18
CA LEU A 152 4.27 -8.94 -15.68
C LEU A 152 5.26 -8.70 -14.53
N GLY A 153 4.96 -7.78 -13.61
CA GLY A 153 5.84 -7.50 -12.48
C GLY A 153 5.96 -8.69 -11.53
N TYR A 154 4.87 -9.40 -11.26
CA TYR A 154 4.88 -10.57 -10.38
C TYR A 154 5.69 -11.72 -10.98
N PHE A 155 5.46 -12.08 -12.24
CA PHE A 155 6.16 -13.18 -12.90
C PHE A 155 7.63 -12.89 -13.19
N LEU A 156 8.01 -11.62 -13.34
CA LEU A 156 9.41 -11.24 -13.54
C LEU A 156 10.20 -11.08 -12.22
N LEU A 157 9.57 -10.54 -11.17
CA LEU A 157 10.29 -10.11 -9.97
C LEU A 157 10.03 -10.98 -8.73
N ILE A 158 8.84 -11.58 -8.62
CA ILE A 158 8.41 -12.24 -7.39
C ILE A 158 8.37 -13.76 -7.58
N TYR A 159 7.57 -14.26 -8.51
CA TYR A 159 7.32 -15.69 -8.70
C TYR A 159 8.60 -16.53 -8.85
N PRO A 160 9.65 -16.09 -9.58
CA PRO A 160 10.89 -16.87 -9.69
C PRO A 160 11.62 -17.06 -8.36
N ASN A 161 11.39 -16.20 -7.36
CA ASN A 161 11.94 -16.35 -6.02
C ASN A 161 11.16 -17.33 -5.14
N LEU A 162 9.96 -17.74 -5.56
CA LEU A 162 9.02 -18.53 -4.76
C LEU A 162 8.79 -19.94 -5.31
N THR A 163 8.95 -20.12 -6.62
CA THR A 163 8.70 -21.40 -7.27
C THR A 163 9.79 -22.42 -6.98
N THR A 164 9.35 -23.66 -6.76
CA THR A 164 10.23 -24.84 -6.63
C THR A 164 10.33 -25.63 -7.94
N ALA A 165 9.67 -25.15 -9.01
CA ALA A 165 9.75 -25.75 -10.33
C ALA A 165 11.20 -25.82 -10.82
N SER A 166 11.57 -26.99 -11.37
CA SER A 166 12.94 -27.34 -11.70
C SER A 166 13.41 -26.66 -13.00
N GLU A 167 14.36 -25.71 -12.88
CA GLU A 167 15.17 -24.98 -13.90
C GLU A 167 14.76 -23.53 -14.31
N PRO A 168 15.68 -22.69 -14.85
CA PRO A 168 16.98 -22.25 -14.33
C PRO A 168 17.06 -20.70 -14.34
N HIS A 169 15.93 -19.99 -14.23
CA HIS A 169 15.95 -18.54 -14.29
C HIS A 169 16.26 -18.00 -12.90
N ALA A 170 17.54 -17.67 -12.68
CA ALA A 170 17.93 -16.89 -11.52
C ALA A 170 17.00 -15.67 -11.41
N PRO A 171 16.43 -15.41 -10.23
CA PRO A 171 15.52 -14.29 -10.06
C PRO A 171 16.22 -13.00 -10.47
N LEU A 172 15.52 -12.13 -11.21
CA LEU A 172 16.09 -10.84 -11.65
C LEU A 172 16.58 -10.01 -10.47
N LEU A 173 15.85 -10.08 -9.35
CA LEU A 173 16.19 -9.50 -8.07
C LEU A 173 15.84 -10.53 -6.99
N GLU A 174 16.71 -10.64 -5.98
CA GLU A 174 16.38 -11.38 -4.75
C GLU A 174 15.10 -10.81 -4.12
N LEU A 175 14.26 -11.68 -3.55
CA LEU A 175 12.97 -11.28 -3.00
C LEU A 175 13.01 -10.08 -2.03
N PRO A 176 13.94 -10.00 -1.05
CA PRO A 176 14.02 -8.82 -0.18
C PRO A 176 14.29 -7.53 -0.94
N VAL A 177 15.13 -7.57 -1.99
CA VAL A 177 15.40 -6.42 -2.86
C VAL A 177 14.17 -6.06 -3.67
N ALA A 178 13.53 -7.05 -4.31
CA ALA A 178 12.34 -6.82 -5.12
C ALA A 178 11.24 -6.12 -4.31
N ILE A 179 10.98 -6.58 -3.09
CA ILE A 179 9.98 -5.97 -2.19
C ILE A 179 10.38 -4.55 -1.78
N GLY A 180 11.60 -4.37 -1.25
CA GLY A 180 12.05 -3.06 -0.77
C GLY A 180 12.15 -2.00 -1.88
N TRP A 181 12.63 -2.42 -3.06
CA TRP A 181 12.74 -1.56 -4.23
C TRP A 181 11.37 -1.18 -4.79
N PHE A 182 10.48 -2.17 -5.00
CA PHE A 182 9.17 -1.90 -5.58
C PHE A 182 8.31 -1.05 -4.64
N TYR A 183 8.41 -1.25 -3.32
CA TYR A 183 7.74 -0.36 -2.38
C TYR A 183 8.29 1.07 -2.44
N SER A 184 9.59 1.26 -2.67
CA SER A 184 10.16 2.60 -2.92
C SER A 184 9.62 3.24 -4.20
N VAL A 185 9.28 2.45 -5.23
CA VAL A 185 8.54 2.93 -6.43
C VAL A 185 7.13 3.39 -6.06
N ILE A 186 6.43 2.65 -5.19
CA ILE A 186 5.12 3.08 -4.66
C ILE A 186 5.24 4.40 -3.91
N VAL A 187 6.23 4.56 -3.03
CA VAL A 187 6.45 5.81 -2.30
C VAL A 187 6.77 6.97 -3.24
N ALA A 188 7.59 6.74 -4.28
CA ALA A 188 7.87 7.72 -5.32
C ALA A 188 6.59 8.18 -6.02
N TRP A 189 5.76 7.23 -6.45
CA TRP A 189 4.49 7.52 -7.10
C TRP A 189 3.51 8.25 -6.20
N LEU A 190 3.30 7.78 -4.97
CA LEU A 190 2.41 8.45 -4.02
C LEU A 190 2.91 9.86 -3.72
N THR A 191 4.21 10.06 -3.53
CA THR A 191 4.78 11.39 -3.28
C THR A 191 4.57 12.30 -4.49
N THR A 192 4.87 11.83 -5.71
CA THR A 192 4.70 12.65 -6.91
C THR A 192 3.24 12.98 -7.16
N PHE A 193 2.34 12.00 -7.08
CA PHE A 193 0.93 12.19 -7.37
C PHE A 193 0.20 12.98 -6.27
N LEU A 194 0.27 12.54 -5.01
CA LEU A 194 -0.52 13.09 -3.91
C LEU A 194 0.00 14.45 -3.42
N ILE A 195 1.32 14.63 -3.41
CA ILE A 195 1.95 15.79 -2.78
C ILE A 195 2.48 16.78 -3.80
N PHE A 196 3.09 16.29 -4.88
CA PHE A 196 3.64 17.14 -5.95
C PHE A 196 2.67 17.41 -7.10
N ASP A 197 1.39 17.04 -6.99
CA ASP A 197 0.37 17.19 -8.04
C ASP A 197 0.87 16.65 -9.40
N ASN A 198 1.45 15.46 -9.37
CA ASN A 198 2.05 14.75 -10.49
C ASN A 198 3.28 15.45 -11.12
N TRP A 199 3.88 16.45 -10.46
CA TRP A 199 5.15 17.04 -10.89
C TRP A 199 6.31 16.06 -10.64
N PRO A 200 7.31 15.96 -11.53
CA PRO A 200 7.52 16.80 -12.73
C PRO A 200 6.77 16.34 -13.99
N TRP A 201 6.10 15.19 -13.96
CA TRP A 201 5.44 14.59 -15.12
C TRP A 201 4.36 15.50 -15.74
N SER A 202 3.67 16.26 -14.89
CA SER A 202 2.66 17.25 -15.30
C SER A 202 3.21 18.44 -16.09
N MET A 203 4.54 18.63 -16.15
CA MET A 203 5.14 19.65 -17.03
C MET A 203 5.09 19.25 -18.52
N LEU A 204 4.86 17.96 -18.81
CA LEU A 204 4.74 17.48 -20.17
C LEU A 204 3.37 17.90 -20.71
N LYS A 205 3.36 18.71 -21.78
CA LYS A 205 2.13 19.31 -22.33
C LYS A 205 1.13 18.30 -22.92
N ARG A 206 1.58 17.08 -23.25
CA ARG A 206 0.75 16.03 -23.83
C ARG A 206 0.38 15.01 -22.77
N LYS A 207 -0.91 14.72 -22.64
CA LYS A 207 -1.45 13.75 -21.66
C LYS A 207 -0.80 12.36 -21.78
N SER A 208 -0.57 11.87 -23.00
CA SER A 208 0.14 10.61 -23.23
C SER A 208 1.58 10.63 -22.71
N HIS A 209 2.29 11.74 -22.88
CA HIS A 209 3.66 11.89 -22.39
C HIS A 209 3.69 11.98 -20.87
N THR A 210 2.78 12.74 -20.26
CA THR A 210 2.61 12.78 -18.79
C THR A 210 2.33 11.40 -18.24
N ALA A 211 1.42 10.64 -18.86
CA ALA A 211 1.07 9.30 -18.42
C ALA A 211 2.26 8.34 -18.49
N LEU A 212 2.96 8.28 -19.63
CA LEU A 212 4.12 7.41 -19.80
C LEU A 212 5.30 7.83 -18.91
N ALA A 213 5.53 9.13 -18.74
CA ALA A 213 6.56 9.62 -17.83
C ALA A 213 6.22 9.37 -16.37
N ALA A 214 4.95 9.45 -15.96
CA ALA A 214 4.52 9.05 -14.62
C ALA A 214 4.69 7.54 -14.42
N LEU A 215 4.36 6.73 -15.42
CA LEU A 215 4.51 5.27 -15.35
C LEU A 215 5.98 4.84 -15.23
N VAL A 216 6.88 5.41 -16.02
CA VAL A 216 8.30 4.99 -16.09
C VAL A 216 9.18 5.81 -15.14
N GLY A 217 8.95 7.12 -15.06
CA GLY A 217 9.75 8.04 -14.23
C GLY A 217 9.67 7.72 -12.74
N ASN A 218 8.53 7.21 -12.26
CA ASN A 218 8.41 6.75 -10.88
C ASN A 218 9.26 5.49 -10.58
N PHE A 219 9.57 4.64 -11.57
CA PHE A 219 10.55 3.57 -11.37
C PHE A 219 11.96 4.12 -11.18
N LEU A 220 12.36 5.11 -11.96
CA LEU A 220 13.67 5.75 -11.82
C LEU A 220 13.80 6.46 -10.47
N LEU A 221 12.79 7.26 -10.10
CA LEU A 221 12.75 7.94 -8.81
C LEU A 221 12.72 6.92 -7.66
N GLY A 222 11.89 5.88 -7.76
CA GLY A 222 11.80 4.81 -6.78
C GLY A 222 13.11 4.05 -6.59
N THR A 223 13.88 3.86 -7.66
CA THR A 223 15.22 3.25 -7.60
C THR A 223 16.19 4.10 -6.81
N ALA A 224 16.21 5.42 -7.07
CA ALA A 224 17.02 6.35 -6.29
C ALA A 224 16.56 6.41 -4.81
N LEU A 225 15.25 6.42 -4.58
CA LEU A 225 14.67 6.38 -3.24
C LEU A 225 15.01 5.10 -2.49
N TYR A 226 15.04 3.94 -3.16
CA TYR A 226 15.43 2.68 -2.54
C TYR A 226 16.86 2.74 -1.98
N ALA A 227 17.80 3.26 -2.77
CA ALA A 227 19.17 3.45 -2.30
C ALA A 227 19.24 4.45 -1.13
N GLY A 228 18.49 5.55 -1.21
CA GLY A 228 18.39 6.55 -0.14
C GLY A 228 17.80 6.00 1.16
N HIS A 229 16.68 5.29 1.09
CA HIS A 229 16.06 4.61 2.23
C HIS A 229 16.99 3.58 2.84
N LEU A 230 17.63 2.74 2.02
CA LEU A 230 18.53 1.71 2.51
C LEU A 230 19.73 2.33 3.25
N ALA A 231 20.29 3.41 2.71
CA ALA A 231 21.36 4.16 3.38
C ALA A 231 20.87 4.76 4.70
N LEU A 232 19.73 5.45 4.69
CA LEU A 232 19.15 6.06 5.88
C LEU A 232 18.87 5.03 6.99
N LEU A 233 18.31 3.87 6.61
CA LEU A 233 18.04 2.78 7.53
C LEU A 233 19.32 2.20 8.11
N LYS A 234 20.28 1.87 7.24
CA LYS A 234 21.55 1.25 7.65
C LYS A 234 22.40 2.16 8.54
N TRP A 235 22.41 3.46 8.27
CA TRP A 235 23.38 4.38 8.88
C TRP A 235 22.78 5.27 9.98
N VAL A 236 21.46 5.42 10.04
CA VAL A 236 20.82 6.38 10.95
C VAL A 236 19.72 5.75 11.80
N LEU A 237 18.74 5.08 11.17
CA LEU A 237 17.51 4.68 11.88
C LEU A 237 17.63 3.33 12.58
N ILE A 238 18.35 2.37 12.00
CA ILE A 238 18.46 1.01 12.54
C ILE A 238 19.74 0.88 13.38
N PRO A 239 19.65 0.39 14.64
CA PRO A 239 20.82 0.08 15.45
C PRO A 239 21.80 -0.88 14.77
N SER A 240 23.11 -0.71 14.96
CA SER A 240 24.14 -1.50 14.27
C SER A 240 24.03 -3.01 14.53
N ASN A 241 23.69 -3.42 15.75
CA ASN A 241 23.44 -4.81 16.12
C ASN A 241 22.20 -5.40 15.42
N ALA A 242 21.17 -4.59 15.19
CA ALA A 242 20.00 -4.99 14.42
C ALA A 242 20.34 -5.10 12.93
N VAL A 243 21.14 -4.18 12.38
CA VAL A 243 21.65 -4.25 11.00
C VAL A 243 22.41 -5.56 10.77
N GLU A 244 23.30 -5.93 11.70
CA GLU A 244 24.05 -7.19 11.63
C GLU A 244 23.14 -8.41 11.67
N LYS A 245 22.18 -8.44 12.60
CA LYS A 245 21.22 -9.55 12.74
C LYS A 245 20.30 -9.69 11.54
N LEU A 246 19.91 -8.58 10.92
CA LEU A 246 19.06 -8.58 9.72
C LEU A 246 19.80 -9.13 8.49
N GLY A 247 21.11 -8.87 8.37
CA GLY A 247 21.91 -9.37 7.25
C GLY A 247 21.29 -9.04 5.89
N THR A 248 21.01 -10.06 5.08
CA THR A 248 20.40 -9.89 3.75
C THR A 248 18.95 -9.41 3.78
N THR A 249 18.23 -9.66 4.88
CA THR A 249 16.83 -9.22 5.03
C THR A 249 16.72 -7.72 5.23
N LEU A 250 17.80 -7.00 5.58
CA LEU A 250 17.81 -5.53 5.64
C LEU A 250 17.28 -4.88 4.36
N ARG A 251 17.46 -5.55 3.21
CA ARG A 251 17.03 -5.06 1.89
C ARG A 251 15.50 -4.95 1.75
N ILE A 252 14.71 -5.59 2.62
CA ILE A 252 13.24 -5.41 2.68
C ILE A 252 12.83 -4.16 3.47
N TRP A 253 13.68 -3.63 4.35
CA TRP A 253 13.35 -2.54 5.27
C TRP A 253 13.00 -1.21 4.60
N PRO A 254 13.47 -0.88 3.38
CA PRO A 254 12.93 0.24 2.63
C PRO A 254 11.41 0.18 2.44
N ALA A 255 10.79 -1.01 2.38
CA ALA A 255 9.33 -1.15 2.41
C ALA A 255 8.74 -0.83 3.79
N GLN A 256 9.40 -1.27 4.87
CA GLN A 256 8.99 -1.03 6.25
C GLN A 256 9.04 0.46 6.63
N LEU A 257 10.01 1.22 6.11
CA LEU A 257 10.01 2.68 6.20
C LEU A 257 8.99 3.31 5.24
N GLY A 258 8.96 2.79 4.02
CA GLY A 258 8.10 3.30 2.95
C GLY A 258 6.61 3.26 3.31
N VAL A 259 6.13 2.24 4.02
CA VAL A 259 4.73 2.11 4.42
C VAL A 259 4.30 3.23 5.38
N TRP A 260 5.16 3.63 6.31
CA TRP A 260 4.91 4.76 7.20
C TRP A 260 4.83 6.08 6.44
N ILE A 261 5.76 6.29 5.49
CA ILE A 261 5.72 7.47 4.62
C ILE A 261 4.43 7.45 3.80
N ALA A 262 4.09 6.32 3.18
CA ALA A 262 2.87 6.15 2.39
C ALA A 262 1.60 6.43 3.21
N PHE A 263 1.51 5.94 4.45
CA PHE A 263 0.41 6.25 5.36
C PHE A 263 0.23 7.75 5.53
N TRP A 264 1.30 8.49 5.81
CA TRP A 264 1.20 9.94 5.96
C TRP A 264 0.86 10.65 4.66
N LEU A 265 1.40 10.22 3.51
CA LEU A 265 1.01 10.78 2.20
C LEU A 265 -0.49 10.63 1.94
N ILE A 266 -1.04 9.43 2.19
CA ILE A 266 -2.46 9.13 1.98
C ILE A 266 -3.33 9.85 3.01
N PHE A 267 -2.95 9.81 4.30
CA PHE A 267 -3.66 10.49 5.38
C PHE A 267 -3.70 12.00 5.16
N TRP A 268 -2.58 12.59 4.74
CA TRP A 268 -2.47 14.04 4.56
C TRP A 268 -3.46 14.57 3.52
N VAL A 269 -3.54 13.88 2.38
CA VAL A 269 -4.46 14.26 1.30
C VAL A 269 -5.91 13.96 1.66
N ASN A 270 -6.19 12.75 2.16
CA ASN A 270 -7.57 12.31 2.35
C ASN A 270 -8.20 12.89 3.63
N VAL A 271 -7.42 13.09 4.69
CA VAL A 271 -7.94 13.43 6.02
C VAL A 271 -7.54 14.84 6.46
N ALA A 272 -6.30 15.27 6.17
CA ALA A 272 -5.80 16.58 6.61
C ALA A 272 -6.09 17.73 5.61
N GLY A 273 -6.73 17.44 4.49
CA GLY A 273 -7.11 18.44 3.48
C GLY A 273 -5.93 19.00 2.67
N ASN A 274 -4.80 18.29 2.68
CA ASN A 274 -3.58 18.62 1.91
C ASN A 274 -3.00 20.03 2.15
N TRP A 275 -3.15 20.59 3.36
CA TRP A 275 -2.55 21.89 3.71
C TRP A 275 -1.00 21.84 3.71
N PRO A 276 -0.26 22.94 3.45
CA PRO A 276 -0.72 24.28 3.10
C PRO A 276 -1.15 24.43 1.65
N ASN A 277 -2.13 25.33 1.46
CA ASN A 277 -2.64 25.77 0.14
C ASN A 277 -2.45 27.28 -0.08
N ARG A 278 -1.85 27.97 0.90
CA ARG A 278 -1.82 29.45 0.96
C ARG A 278 -0.55 30.09 0.38
N PHE A 279 0.51 29.30 0.17
CA PHE A 279 1.76 29.79 -0.40
C PHE A 279 1.82 29.54 -1.91
N GLY A 280 2.95 29.88 -2.56
CA GLY A 280 3.20 29.49 -3.94
C GLY A 280 3.22 27.96 -4.12
N ILE A 281 2.91 27.49 -5.34
CA ILE A 281 2.76 26.05 -5.65
C ILE A 281 3.99 25.24 -5.20
N SER A 282 5.19 25.67 -5.57
CA SER A 282 6.43 24.98 -5.20
C SER A 282 6.66 24.95 -3.69
N THR A 283 6.37 26.05 -2.99
CA THR A 283 6.52 26.13 -1.54
C THR A 283 5.53 25.23 -0.82
N ASN A 284 4.26 25.21 -1.23
CA ASN A 284 3.25 24.33 -0.66
C ASN A 284 3.68 22.86 -0.79
N ARG A 285 4.11 22.48 -2.00
CA ARG A 285 4.62 21.16 -2.34
C ARG A 285 5.78 20.71 -1.44
N VAL A 286 6.80 21.54 -1.30
CA VAL A 286 7.97 21.24 -0.45
C VAL A 286 7.55 21.10 1.01
N ILE A 287 6.71 21.99 1.53
CA ILE A 287 6.25 21.92 2.93
C ILE A 287 5.47 20.62 3.18
N ARG A 288 4.50 20.29 2.31
CA ARG A 288 3.73 19.04 2.42
C ARG A 288 4.65 17.82 2.39
N ALA A 289 5.62 17.79 1.47
CA ALA A 289 6.57 16.69 1.35
C ALA A 289 7.40 16.55 2.63
N SER A 290 7.99 17.64 3.12
CA SER A 290 8.78 17.64 4.35
C SER A 290 7.97 17.19 5.57
N ILE A 291 6.70 17.61 5.68
CA ILE A 291 5.83 17.17 6.78
C ILE A 291 5.53 15.67 6.66
N CYS A 292 5.06 15.19 5.52
CA CYS A 292 4.67 13.78 5.37
C CYS A 292 5.86 12.83 5.55
N TRP A 293 7.00 13.18 4.96
CA TRP A 293 8.23 12.39 5.09
C TRP A 293 8.80 12.46 6.51
N GLY A 294 8.83 13.64 7.13
CA GLY A 294 9.27 13.79 8.51
C GLY A 294 8.40 13.00 9.50
N LEU A 295 7.07 13.06 9.34
CA LEU A 295 6.15 12.26 10.14
C LEU A 295 6.32 10.76 9.90
N GLY A 296 6.58 10.33 8.66
CA GLY A 296 6.91 8.94 8.34
C GLY A 296 8.14 8.44 9.08
N LEU A 297 9.23 9.23 9.07
CA LEU A 297 10.46 8.91 9.80
C LEU A 297 10.25 8.83 11.31
N ILE A 298 9.58 9.84 11.89
CA ILE A 298 9.28 9.86 13.32
C ILE A 298 8.40 8.68 13.71
N SER A 299 7.39 8.36 12.90
CA SER A 299 6.47 7.24 13.19
C SER A 299 7.18 5.90 13.10
N PHE A 300 8.05 5.71 12.11
CA PHE A 300 8.89 4.52 12.01
C PHE A 300 9.76 4.34 13.26
N GLU A 301 10.41 5.41 13.71
CA GLU A 301 11.29 5.38 14.89
C GLU A 301 10.50 5.03 16.17
N VAL A 302 9.40 5.73 16.41
CA VAL A 302 8.51 5.48 17.56
C VAL A 302 7.92 4.08 17.51
N TYR A 303 7.57 3.62 16.31
CA TYR A 303 7.01 2.28 16.12
C TYR A 303 8.00 1.20 16.50
N THR A 304 9.16 1.21 15.85
CA THR A 304 10.15 0.13 15.93
C THR A 304 10.85 0.08 17.28
N ARG A 305 10.98 1.21 17.99
CA ARG A 305 11.61 1.27 19.32
C ARG A 305 10.67 1.00 20.50
N TRP A 306 9.37 1.19 20.32
CA TRP A 306 8.43 1.13 21.43
C TRP A 306 7.10 0.49 21.06
N PHE A 307 6.35 1.08 20.12
CA PHE A 307 4.95 0.71 19.91
C PHE A 307 4.79 -0.76 19.49
N ALA A 308 5.63 -1.24 18.59
CA ALA A 308 5.62 -2.62 18.11
C ALA A 308 5.72 -3.63 19.26
N VAL A 309 6.72 -3.44 20.12
CA VAL A 309 7.04 -4.40 21.19
C VAL A 309 6.12 -4.22 22.39
N SER A 310 5.92 -2.98 22.83
CA SER A 310 5.24 -2.67 24.09
C SER A 310 3.72 -2.65 23.95
N VAL A 311 3.20 -2.28 22.77
CA VAL A 311 1.75 -2.16 22.54
C VAL A 311 1.22 -3.32 21.72
N LEU A 312 1.83 -3.59 20.56
CA LEU A 312 1.38 -4.63 19.62
C LEU A 312 1.91 -6.03 19.92
N HIS A 313 2.87 -6.13 20.85
CA HIS A 313 3.55 -7.36 21.24
C HIS A 313 4.20 -8.13 20.09
N GLU A 314 4.71 -7.39 19.10
CA GLU A 314 5.45 -7.98 18.00
C GLU A 314 6.83 -8.47 18.45
N ALA A 315 7.43 -9.34 17.64
CA ALA A 315 8.74 -9.89 17.92
C ALA A 315 9.83 -8.82 17.82
N GLU A 316 10.72 -8.82 18.81
CA GLU A 316 11.95 -8.06 18.78
C GLU A 316 12.95 -8.69 17.82
N ILE A 317 13.69 -7.84 17.10
CA ILE A 317 14.86 -8.26 16.34
C ILE A 317 16.04 -8.25 17.28
N VAL A 318 16.26 -7.14 17.97
CA VAL A 318 17.18 -7.03 19.10
C VAL A 318 16.44 -6.36 20.25
N PRO A 319 16.91 -6.49 21.51
CA PRO A 319 16.25 -5.82 22.63
C PRO A 319 16.00 -4.34 22.37
N GLY A 320 14.74 -3.91 22.47
CA GLY A 320 14.32 -2.52 22.23
C GLY A 320 14.21 -2.09 20.76
N PHE A 321 14.30 -3.02 19.80
CA PHE A 321 14.06 -2.73 18.38
C PHE A 321 13.44 -3.93 17.65
N GLY A 322 12.28 -3.72 17.02
CA GLY A 322 11.62 -4.79 16.28
C GLY A 322 10.30 -4.39 15.63
N GLY A 323 9.52 -5.42 15.31
CA GLY A 323 8.20 -5.27 14.71
C GLY A 323 8.13 -5.45 13.19
N ASP A 324 6.90 -5.46 12.71
CA ASP A 324 6.52 -5.50 11.29
C ASP A 324 5.64 -4.30 10.94
N PRO A 325 6.27 -3.13 10.68
CA PRO A 325 5.54 -1.92 10.28
C PRO A 325 4.54 -2.15 9.14
N LEU A 326 4.86 -3.01 8.17
CA LEU A 326 4.07 -3.21 6.96
C LEU A 326 2.67 -3.72 7.30
N THR A 327 2.55 -4.80 8.09
CA THR A 327 1.24 -5.36 8.45
C THR A 327 0.40 -4.39 9.29
N TRP A 328 1.00 -3.72 10.29
CA TRP A 328 0.26 -2.76 11.13
C TRP A 328 -0.20 -1.53 10.35
N VAL A 329 0.69 -0.93 9.57
CA VAL A 329 0.40 0.32 8.86
C VAL A 329 -0.55 0.08 7.68
N ASP A 330 -0.48 -1.08 7.05
CA ASP A 330 -1.49 -1.46 6.04
C ASP A 330 -2.87 -1.65 6.67
N LEU A 331 -2.96 -2.15 7.91
CA LEU A 331 -4.22 -2.19 8.64
C LEU A 331 -4.75 -0.77 8.92
N LEU A 332 -3.87 0.15 9.33
CA LEU A 332 -4.24 1.56 9.48
C LEU A 332 -4.74 2.15 8.16
N ASN A 333 -4.05 1.89 7.05
CA ASN A 333 -4.44 2.35 5.73
C ASN A 333 -5.80 1.77 5.31
N TYR A 334 -6.02 0.48 5.51
CA TYR A 334 -7.27 -0.19 5.18
C TYR A 334 -8.46 0.42 5.94
N VAL A 335 -8.34 0.56 7.26
CA VAL A 335 -9.38 1.15 8.11
C VAL A 335 -9.60 2.62 7.77
N MET A 336 -8.53 3.39 7.56
CA MET A 336 -8.61 4.78 7.16
C MET A 336 -9.34 4.95 5.83
N LEU A 337 -8.99 4.14 4.82
CA LEU A 337 -9.58 4.25 3.49
C LEU A 337 -11.05 3.81 3.48
N ILE A 338 -11.43 2.77 4.24
CA ILE A 338 -12.85 2.46 4.44
C ILE A 338 -13.57 3.68 5.01
N TYR A 339 -13.02 4.28 6.06
CA TYR A 339 -13.70 5.38 6.73
C TYR A 339 -13.76 6.67 5.88
N ALA A 340 -12.68 7.01 5.19
CA ALA A 340 -12.58 8.21 4.38
C ALA A 340 -13.30 8.07 3.02
N VAL A 341 -13.16 6.91 2.35
CA VAL A 341 -13.69 6.71 0.99
C VAL A 341 -15.10 6.14 1.02
N TYR A 342 -15.36 5.08 1.80
CA TYR A 342 -16.68 4.44 1.79
C TYR A 342 -17.69 5.16 2.67
N PHE A 343 -17.27 5.59 3.87
CA PHE A 343 -18.13 6.30 4.81
C PHE A 343 -18.07 7.84 4.67
N GLU A 344 -17.15 8.41 3.89
CA GLU A 344 -16.99 9.87 3.73
C GLU A 344 -17.01 10.65 5.06
N PHE A 345 -16.32 10.12 6.09
CA PHE A 345 -16.29 10.69 7.44
C PHE A 345 -17.66 10.73 8.15
N TYR A 346 -18.58 9.83 7.80
CA TYR A 346 -19.88 9.70 8.47
C TYR A 346 -19.73 9.71 10.00
N GLY A 347 -20.59 10.47 10.68
CA GLY A 347 -20.54 10.68 12.13
C GLY A 347 -19.61 11.82 12.58
N LEU A 348 -18.74 12.35 11.72
CA LEU A 348 -17.99 13.57 11.98
C LEU A 348 -18.57 14.71 11.14
N SER A 349 -18.90 15.83 11.79
CA SER A 349 -19.34 17.02 11.06
C SER A 349 -18.24 17.46 10.10
N LYS A 350 -18.53 17.44 8.79
CA LYS A 350 -17.68 18.14 7.82
C LYS A 350 -17.61 19.59 8.30
N LYS A 351 -16.44 20.04 8.76
CA LYS A 351 -16.19 21.47 8.85
C LYS A 351 -16.51 22.02 7.45
N LYS A 352 -17.60 22.78 7.34
CA LYS A 352 -17.90 23.56 6.13
C LYS A 352 -16.61 24.30 5.79
N SER A 353 -15.99 23.99 4.66
CA SER A 353 -14.98 24.90 4.14
C SER A 353 -15.72 26.21 3.91
N ALA A 354 -15.33 27.25 4.64
CA ALA A 354 -15.69 28.60 4.25
C ALA A 354 -15.19 28.77 2.80
N ASN A 355 -16.11 29.17 1.92
CA ASN A 355 -15.85 29.45 0.52
C ASN A 355 -14.62 30.33 0.32
#